data_AF-A0A319EBH6-F1
#
_entry.id   AF-A0A319EBH6-F1
#
_cell.length_a   1.000
_cell.length_b   1.000
_cell.length_c   1.000
_cell.angle_alpha   90.00
_cell.angle_beta   90.00
_cell.angle_gamma   90.00
#
_symmetry.space_group_name_H-M   'P 1'
#
loop_
_entity.id
_entity.type
_entity.pdbx_description
1 polymer ?
#
loop_
_entity_poly.entity_id
_entity_poly.type
_entity_poly.pdbx_seq_one_letter_code
_entity_poly.pdbx_strand_id
1 'polypeptide(L)'
;MGWASGVELTPEEKVETGPITYLAFVVLAITNDVWSWEKERQITVDTDGSQPLINAVGMVMRMHQTDEETATKVVHEIIQTHEEQYCQLRDEYLANNRVSASVKKWFQVLELSIAGNALWSIGALRYHPHAKNPYEGPFDIEPVFGGGEVGQRGEGGGRFSFCELDGAGLTVADYRDCPPNGALGPGDDVIWKPYEYIASMQSKNVRQTLALAMQVWYQVPHRSLMIISAVGGLMHEASLMLDDIQDGSALRRGKPAVHEVFGVGQTINTACFQMNNALKLAQQLSPAAVAILAELTCPEQLDKMYTGQGTDIHWTNHKMVPSEEGYLMMIDGKTGGLFGVIYRLMRSEATVNQDLNLDRLIVELGRLFQIRDDYHNLASQDYMTQRGFCQDLDEGKLSLPLIYTCQTLGEKNSIITELLHMRDRRNGLSLEAKQVILSQTEECGGLEYTETRMNSLFGALRNTLEQVEGVTGQRNWMLRSMVLQLGVGGKSEGEKGKGKKGESTWESVLRVWGGYREAAWREKGN
;
A
#
# COMPACT_ATOMS: atom_id res chain seq x y z
N MET A 1 -11.66 10.39 0.74
CA MET A 1 -12.75 10.68 -0.21
C MET A 1 -12.31 11.54 -1.41
N GLY A 2 -11.53 12.62 -1.23
CA GLY A 2 -11.04 13.45 -2.37
C GLY A 2 -10.18 12.70 -3.39
N TRP A 3 -9.25 11.87 -2.91
CA TRP A 3 -8.31 11.17 -3.79
C TRP A 3 -8.93 10.02 -4.60
N ALA A 4 -9.88 9.28 -4.01
CA ALA A 4 -10.58 8.17 -4.69
C ALA A 4 -11.60 8.63 -5.75
N SER A 5 -12.05 9.88 -5.69
CA SER A 5 -13.01 10.46 -6.63
C SER A 5 -12.36 11.23 -7.79
N GLY A 6 -11.03 11.36 -7.78
CA GLY A 6 -10.27 12.15 -8.76
C GLY A 6 -10.68 13.63 -8.74
N VAL A 7 -10.97 14.18 -7.55
CA VAL A 7 -11.31 15.59 -7.36
C VAL A 7 -10.19 16.27 -6.59
N GLU A 8 -9.54 17.25 -7.22
CA GLU A 8 -8.50 18.08 -6.60
C GLU A 8 -9.05 19.49 -6.34
N LEU A 9 -9.01 19.90 -5.07
CA LEU A 9 -9.34 21.25 -4.61
C LEU A 9 -8.05 22.01 -4.31
N THR A 10 -8.00 23.31 -4.63
CA THR A 10 -6.89 24.17 -4.23
C THR A 10 -6.83 24.31 -2.70
N PRO A 11 -5.69 24.73 -2.12
CA PRO A 11 -5.60 24.98 -0.68
C PRO A 11 -6.66 25.96 -0.16
N GLU A 12 -6.97 27.00 -0.93
CA GLU A 12 -7.99 28.00 -0.60
C GLU A 12 -9.39 27.39 -0.66
N GLU A 13 -9.71 26.62 -1.70
CA GLU A 13 -10.99 25.91 -1.83
C GLU A 13 -11.19 24.89 -0.70
N LYS A 14 -10.14 24.23 -0.23
CA LYS A 14 -10.21 23.33 0.93
C LYS A 14 -10.54 24.07 2.23
N VAL A 15 -9.99 25.27 2.40
CA VAL A 15 -10.30 26.11 3.57
C VAL A 15 -11.74 26.61 3.50
N GLU A 16 -12.17 27.09 2.34
CA GLU A 16 -13.51 27.63 2.13
C GLU A 16 -14.61 26.56 2.23
N THR A 17 -14.40 25.39 1.61
CA THR A 17 -15.37 24.28 1.64
C THR A 17 -15.23 23.38 2.86
N GLY A 18 -14.20 23.59 3.68
CA GLY A 18 -13.88 22.79 4.86
C GLY A 18 -15.04 22.70 5.87
N PRO A 19 -15.65 23.82 6.29
CA PRO A 19 -16.80 23.79 7.19
C PRO A 19 -18.00 22.99 6.64
N ILE A 20 -18.27 23.10 5.34
CA ILE A 20 -19.36 22.37 4.66
C ILE A 20 -19.01 20.87 4.58
N THR A 21 -17.76 20.56 4.22
CA THR A 21 -17.25 19.19 4.14
C THR A 21 -17.27 18.49 5.51
N TYR A 22 -17.00 19.22 6.58
CA TYR A 22 -17.06 18.72 7.94
C TYR A 22 -18.46 18.22 8.31
N LEU A 23 -19.51 18.97 7.96
CA LEU A 23 -20.91 18.55 8.18
C LEU A 23 -21.22 17.21 7.51
N ALA A 24 -20.75 17.02 6.26
CA ALA A 24 -20.91 15.75 5.55
C ALA A 24 -20.22 14.58 6.26
N PHE A 25 -19.00 14.78 6.81
CA PHE A 25 -18.30 13.73 7.55
C PHE A 25 -18.96 13.40 8.89
N VAL A 26 -19.51 14.41 9.58
CA VAL A 26 -20.29 14.19 10.80
C VAL A 26 -21.52 13.33 10.50
N VAL A 27 -22.27 13.65 9.44
CA VAL A 27 -23.43 12.84 9.01
C VAL A 27 -23.02 11.40 8.68
N LEU A 28 -21.91 11.21 7.95
CA LEU A 28 -21.42 9.87 7.59
C LEU A 28 -21.05 9.01 8.80
N ALA A 29 -20.31 9.59 9.75
CA ALA A 29 -19.86 8.88 10.94
C ALA A 29 -21.05 8.50 11.83
N ILE A 30 -21.92 9.48 12.15
CA ILE A 30 -23.03 9.29 13.07
C ILE A 30 -24.12 8.40 12.48
N THR A 31 -24.31 8.43 11.15
CA THR A 31 -25.24 7.50 10.49
C THR A 31 -24.81 6.05 10.71
N ASN A 32 -23.52 5.72 10.73
CA ASN A 32 -23.08 4.36 11.02
C ASN A 32 -23.46 3.94 12.44
N ASP A 33 -23.19 4.80 13.41
CA ASP A 33 -23.43 4.56 14.84
C ASP A 33 -24.91 4.28 15.16
N VAL A 34 -25.84 4.93 14.46
CA VAL A 34 -27.29 4.67 14.63
C VAL A 34 -27.64 3.25 14.21
N TRP A 35 -27.14 2.78 13.07
CA TRP A 35 -27.47 1.45 12.56
C TRP A 35 -26.66 0.35 13.24
N SER A 36 -25.47 0.66 13.75
CA SER A 36 -24.65 -0.28 14.51
C SER A 36 -25.02 -0.40 15.98
N TRP A 37 -25.82 0.53 16.50
CA TRP A 37 -26.14 0.67 17.93
C TRP A 37 -26.59 -0.64 18.58
N GLU A 38 -27.57 -1.34 17.99
CA GLU A 38 -28.12 -2.56 18.58
C GLU A 38 -27.04 -3.64 18.73
N LYS A 39 -26.19 -3.81 17.70
CA LYS A 39 -25.08 -4.76 17.70
C LYS A 39 -24.02 -4.38 18.74
N GLU A 40 -23.60 -3.12 18.76
CA GLU A 40 -22.51 -2.66 19.64
C GLU A 40 -22.92 -2.62 21.11
N ARG A 41 -24.18 -2.28 21.39
CA ARG A 41 -24.76 -2.38 22.73
C ARG A 41 -24.78 -3.83 23.20
N GLN A 42 -25.28 -4.75 22.36
CA GLN A 42 -25.36 -6.16 22.71
C GLN A 42 -23.99 -6.74 23.01
N ILE A 43 -22.98 -6.43 22.18
CA ILE A 43 -21.59 -6.86 22.42
C ILE A 43 -21.04 -6.31 23.74
N THR A 44 -21.35 -5.05 24.07
CA THR A 44 -20.89 -4.45 25.34
C THR A 44 -21.52 -5.14 26.55
N VAL A 45 -22.81 -5.49 26.46
CA VAL A 45 -23.54 -6.23 27.50
C VAL A 45 -22.99 -7.66 27.63
N ASP A 46 -22.77 -8.34 26.51
CA ASP A 46 -22.27 -9.72 26.45
C ASP A 46 -20.83 -9.86 26.95
N THR A 47 -20.06 -8.77 26.93
CA THR A 47 -18.67 -8.72 27.40
C THR A 47 -18.52 -8.14 28.81
N ASP A 48 -19.63 -7.97 29.56
CA ASP A 48 -19.69 -7.38 30.90
C ASP A 48 -18.97 -6.01 31.01
N GLY A 49 -19.02 -5.22 29.92
CA GLY A 49 -18.39 -3.91 29.82
C GLY A 49 -16.87 -3.93 29.60
N SER A 50 -16.24 -5.09 29.35
CA SER A 50 -14.82 -5.17 29.03
C SER A 50 -14.47 -4.59 27.65
N GLN A 51 -15.42 -4.58 26.71
CA GLN A 51 -15.30 -3.79 25.49
C GLN A 51 -15.93 -2.40 25.67
N PRO A 52 -15.18 -1.31 25.39
CA PRO A 52 -15.71 0.03 25.54
C PRO A 52 -16.74 0.34 24.44
N LEU A 53 -17.97 0.68 24.85
CA LEU A 53 -19.01 1.19 23.95
C LEU A 53 -18.67 2.61 23.50
N ILE A 54 -18.17 2.76 22.28
CA ILE A 54 -17.84 4.07 21.67
C ILE A 54 -18.79 4.27 20.49
N ASN A 55 -20.02 4.66 20.81
CA ASN A 55 -21.12 4.85 19.86
C ASN A 55 -21.90 6.12 20.22
N ALA A 56 -22.29 6.93 19.24
CA ALA A 56 -23.02 8.18 19.43
C ALA A 56 -24.28 8.03 20.30
N VAL A 57 -25.10 6.99 20.12
CA VAL A 57 -26.31 6.76 20.92
C VAL A 57 -25.92 6.48 22.39
N GLY A 58 -24.95 5.61 22.61
CA GLY A 58 -24.45 5.28 23.96
C GLY A 58 -23.72 6.43 24.65
N MET A 59 -23.17 7.37 23.89
CA MET A 59 -22.58 8.61 24.41
C MET A 59 -23.68 9.59 24.82
N VAL A 60 -24.70 9.80 23.98
CA VAL A 60 -25.84 10.69 24.28
C VAL A 60 -26.61 10.20 25.51
N MET A 61 -26.85 8.90 25.64
CA MET A 61 -27.47 8.30 26.84
C MET A 61 -26.68 8.64 28.11
N ARG A 62 -25.35 8.50 28.09
CA ARG A 62 -24.48 8.80 29.24
C ARG A 62 -24.39 10.28 29.55
N MET A 63 -24.29 11.12 28.53
CA MET A 63 -24.13 12.56 28.68
C MET A 63 -25.41 13.26 29.14
N HIS A 64 -26.56 12.82 28.63
CA HIS A 64 -27.86 13.43 28.91
C HIS A 64 -28.72 12.64 29.89
N GLN A 65 -28.21 11.52 30.42
CA GLN A 65 -28.91 10.62 31.34
C GLN A 65 -30.31 10.26 30.86
N THR A 66 -30.41 9.91 29.58
CA THR A 66 -31.68 9.66 28.90
C THR A 66 -31.79 8.21 28.45
N ASP A 67 -33.02 7.77 28.19
CA ASP A 67 -33.29 6.43 27.68
C ASP A 67 -32.86 6.31 26.20
N GLU A 68 -32.75 5.08 25.74
CA GLU A 68 -32.31 4.75 24.38
C GLU A 68 -33.21 5.35 23.30
N GLU A 69 -34.53 5.33 23.49
CA GLU A 69 -35.47 5.83 22.48
C GLU A 69 -35.27 7.34 22.31
N THR A 70 -35.14 8.06 23.42
CA THR A 70 -34.83 9.49 23.43
C THR A 70 -33.44 9.78 22.87
N ALA A 71 -32.40 9.02 23.24
CA ALA A 71 -31.05 9.20 22.70
C ALA A 71 -30.98 8.94 21.20
N THR A 72 -31.64 7.90 20.70
CA THR A 72 -31.70 7.57 19.28
C THR A 72 -32.40 8.67 18.49
N LYS A 73 -33.51 9.22 19.02
CA LYS A 73 -34.16 10.40 18.44
C LYS A 73 -33.23 11.61 18.37
N VAL A 74 -32.48 11.89 19.45
CA VAL A 74 -31.50 13.00 19.47
C VAL A 74 -30.40 12.79 18.42
N VAL A 75 -29.89 11.56 18.28
CA VAL A 75 -28.86 11.27 17.26
C VAL A 75 -29.44 11.39 15.84
N HIS A 76 -30.67 10.95 15.61
CA HIS A 76 -31.37 11.20 14.33
C HIS A 76 -31.58 12.68 14.05
N GLU A 77 -31.96 13.47 15.05
CA GLU A 77 -32.12 14.93 14.93
C GLU A 77 -30.78 15.62 14.62
N ILE A 78 -29.67 15.14 15.22
CA ILE A 78 -28.32 15.58 14.88
C ILE A 78 -28.01 15.30 13.41
N ILE A 79 -28.29 14.09 12.91
CA ILE A 79 -28.08 13.74 11.50
C ILE A 79 -28.90 14.67 10.58
N GLN A 80 -30.20 14.81 10.84
CA GLN A 80 -31.10 15.65 10.04
C GLN A 80 -30.64 17.11 10.04
N THR A 81 -30.33 17.67 11.22
CA THR A 81 -29.89 19.06 11.35
C THR A 81 -28.60 19.31 10.57
N HIS A 82 -27.62 18.39 10.65
CA HIS A 82 -26.35 18.54 9.95
C HIS A 82 -26.49 18.33 8.44
N GLU A 83 -27.40 17.45 7.99
CA GLU A 83 -27.72 17.26 6.58
C GLU A 83 -28.45 18.47 5.97
N GLU A 84 -29.40 19.06 6.70
CA GLU A 84 -30.07 20.31 6.31
C GLU A 84 -29.09 21.48 6.23
N GLN A 85 -28.23 21.64 7.25
CA GLN A 85 -27.18 22.65 7.25
C GLN A 85 -26.17 22.44 6.12
N TYR A 86 -25.79 21.19 5.85
CA TYR A 86 -24.94 20.85 4.71
C TYR A 86 -25.59 21.30 3.40
N CYS A 87 -26.86 20.94 3.17
CA CYS A 87 -27.57 21.31 1.96
C CYS A 87 -27.71 22.83 1.80
N GLN A 88 -28.09 23.53 2.88
CA GLN A 88 -28.22 24.98 2.87
C GLN A 88 -26.88 25.66 2.55
N LEU A 89 -25.81 25.34 3.27
CA LEU A 89 -24.51 25.98 3.07
C LEU A 89 -23.88 25.61 1.72
N ARG A 90 -24.09 24.37 1.26
CA ARG A 90 -23.72 23.96 -0.10
C ARG A 90 -24.44 24.82 -1.13
N ASP A 91 -25.76 24.99 -1.03
CA ASP A 91 -26.55 25.74 -2.00
C ASP A 91 -26.20 27.23 -2.00
N GLU A 92 -25.99 27.82 -0.81
CA GLU A 92 -25.47 29.18 -0.65
C GLU A 92 -24.08 29.34 -1.28
N TYR A 93 -23.19 28.37 -1.06
CA TYR A 93 -21.85 28.38 -1.66
C TYR A 93 -21.93 28.26 -3.19
N LEU A 94 -22.78 27.36 -3.70
CA LEU A 94 -23.00 27.13 -5.13
C LEU A 94 -23.70 28.30 -5.84
N ALA A 95 -24.47 29.11 -5.12
CA ALA A 95 -25.10 30.33 -5.64
C ALA A 95 -24.09 31.45 -5.95
N ASN A 96 -22.85 31.35 -5.46
CA ASN A 96 -21.78 32.30 -5.80
C ASN A 96 -21.28 32.08 -7.24
N ASN A 97 -21.21 33.16 -8.03
CA ASN A 97 -20.82 33.13 -9.45
C ASN A 97 -19.34 32.75 -9.75
N ARG A 98 -18.57 32.28 -8.77
CA ARG A 98 -17.13 31.96 -8.90
C ARG A 98 -16.74 30.55 -8.46
N VAL A 99 -17.70 29.62 -8.31
CA VAL A 99 -17.38 28.25 -7.88
C VAL A 99 -16.75 27.42 -9.00
N SER A 100 -15.61 26.79 -8.71
CA SER A 100 -14.89 25.92 -9.65
C SER A 100 -15.61 24.61 -9.95
N ALA A 101 -15.27 23.98 -11.07
CA ALA A 101 -15.81 22.67 -11.43
C ALA A 101 -15.39 21.57 -10.43
N SER A 102 -14.20 21.69 -9.85
CA SER A 102 -13.70 20.76 -8.84
C SER A 102 -14.53 20.80 -7.57
N VAL A 103 -14.88 21.99 -7.06
CA VAL A 103 -15.74 22.13 -5.88
C VAL A 103 -17.14 21.58 -6.13
N LYS A 104 -17.73 21.82 -7.31
CA LYS A 104 -19.02 21.24 -7.68
C LYS A 104 -18.99 19.70 -7.67
N LYS A 105 -17.93 19.12 -8.25
CA LYS A 105 -17.73 17.67 -8.26
C LYS A 105 -17.46 17.11 -6.86
N TRP A 106 -16.79 17.88 -6.00
CA TRP A 106 -16.55 17.50 -4.61
C TRP A 106 -17.86 17.36 -3.82
N PHE A 107 -18.76 18.34 -3.95
CA PHE A 107 -20.07 18.25 -3.29
C PHE A 107 -20.92 17.09 -3.82
N GLN A 108 -20.92 16.82 -5.12
CA GLN A 108 -21.59 15.65 -5.69
C GLN A 108 -21.05 14.32 -5.12
N VAL A 109 -19.75 14.21 -4.91
CA VAL A 109 -19.13 13.02 -4.30
C VAL A 109 -19.57 12.88 -2.85
N LEU A 110 -19.60 13.98 -2.09
CA LEU A 110 -20.06 13.95 -0.70
C LEU A 110 -21.53 13.54 -0.59
N GLU A 111 -22.40 14.05 -1.47
CA GLU A 111 -23.82 13.67 -1.54
C GLU A 111 -24.00 12.18 -1.82
N LEU A 112 -23.29 11.65 -2.82
CA LEU A 112 -23.33 10.22 -3.16
C LEU A 112 -22.81 9.35 -2.02
N SER A 113 -21.80 9.83 -1.29
CA SER A 113 -21.27 9.13 -0.13
C SER A 113 -22.24 9.14 1.04
N ILE A 114 -22.88 10.27 1.35
CA ILE A 114 -23.89 10.37 2.41
C ILE A 114 -25.06 9.42 2.10
N ALA A 115 -25.62 9.53 0.90
CA ALA A 115 -26.73 8.69 0.46
C ALA A 115 -26.34 7.20 0.39
N GLY A 116 -25.16 6.90 -0.16
CA GLY A 116 -24.63 5.54 -0.27
C GLY A 116 -24.37 4.90 1.10
N ASN A 117 -23.84 5.66 2.06
CA ASN A 117 -23.62 5.20 3.42
C ASN A 117 -24.93 4.93 4.14
N ALA A 118 -25.94 5.79 3.98
CA ALA A 118 -27.27 5.56 4.54
C ALA A 118 -27.92 4.29 3.94
N LEU A 119 -27.90 4.14 2.61
CA LEU A 119 -28.44 2.96 1.92
C LEU A 119 -27.71 1.68 2.31
N TRP A 120 -26.38 1.74 2.41
CA TRP A 120 -25.59 0.60 2.86
C TRP A 120 -25.91 0.23 4.30
N SER A 121 -25.99 1.19 5.21
CA SER A 121 -26.31 0.93 6.62
C SER A 121 -27.73 0.39 6.81
N ILE A 122 -28.71 0.85 6.03
CA ILE A 122 -30.08 0.30 6.02
C ILE A 122 -30.12 -1.15 5.50
N GLY A 123 -29.28 -1.47 4.50
CA GLY A 123 -29.31 -2.75 3.80
C GLY A 123 -28.30 -3.79 4.30
N ALA A 124 -27.34 -3.39 5.14
CA ALA A 124 -26.25 -4.24 5.56
C ALA A 124 -26.72 -5.29 6.57
N LEU A 125 -26.57 -6.57 6.21
CA LEU A 125 -26.87 -7.70 7.10
C LEU A 125 -26.11 -7.63 8.44
N ARG A 126 -24.96 -6.95 8.48
CA ARG A 126 -24.19 -6.67 9.69
C ARG A 126 -25.00 -5.96 10.78
N TYR A 127 -26.00 -5.15 10.41
CA TYR A 127 -26.82 -4.35 11.33
C TYR A 127 -28.25 -4.91 11.50
N HIS A 128 -28.65 -5.81 10.61
CA HIS A 128 -29.99 -6.42 10.62
C HIS A 128 -29.89 -7.94 10.58
N PRO A 129 -29.45 -8.58 11.69
CA PRO A 129 -29.26 -10.04 11.75
C PRO A 129 -30.55 -10.86 11.53
N HIS A 130 -31.72 -10.23 11.67
CA HIS A 130 -33.03 -10.85 11.40
C HIS A 130 -33.58 -10.59 9.99
N ALA A 131 -32.90 -9.77 9.16
CA ALA A 131 -33.31 -9.55 7.78
C ALA A 131 -33.02 -10.80 6.94
N LYS A 132 -33.98 -11.19 6.10
CA LYS A 132 -33.88 -12.40 5.28
C LYS A 132 -32.72 -12.25 4.30
N ASN A 133 -31.75 -13.16 4.38
CA ASN A 133 -30.57 -13.13 3.53
C ASN A 133 -30.99 -13.35 2.06
N PRO A 134 -30.77 -12.39 1.14
CA PRO A 134 -31.16 -12.52 -0.26
C PRO A 134 -30.36 -13.60 -1.02
N TYR A 135 -29.39 -14.23 -0.36
CA TYR A 135 -28.54 -15.29 -0.88
C TYR A 135 -28.96 -16.71 -0.40
N GLU A 136 -30.13 -16.90 0.23
CA GLU A 136 -30.63 -18.24 0.61
C GLU A 136 -31.13 -19.07 -0.61
N GLY A 137 -30.21 -19.87 -1.17
CA GLY A 137 -30.44 -21.17 -1.81
C GLY A 137 -29.65 -22.26 -1.04
N PRO A 138 -29.77 -23.57 -1.34
CA PRO A 138 -29.37 -24.63 -0.43
C PRO A 138 -27.84 -24.73 -0.30
N PHE A 139 -27.31 -23.98 0.64
CA PHE A 139 -26.01 -24.17 1.25
C PHE A 139 -26.29 -24.61 2.69
N ASP A 140 -26.27 -25.92 2.93
CA ASP A 140 -26.26 -26.48 4.27
C ASP A 140 -24.89 -26.23 4.90
N ILE A 141 -24.77 -25.14 5.66
CA ILE A 141 -23.70 -24.93 6.63
C ILE A 141 -24.37 -24.55 7.95
N GLU A 142 -24.13 -25.35 8.99
CA GLU A 142 -24.61 -25.11 10.35
C GLU A 142 -24.14 -23.73 10.87
N PRO A 143 -25.00 -22.98 11.62
CA PRO A 143 -24.59 -21.75 12.29
C PRO A 143 -23.50 -22.05 13.33
N VAL A 144 -22.37 -21.33 13.28
CA VAL A 144 -21.22 -21.56 14.18
C VAL A 144 -21.53 -21.24 15.65
N PHE A 145 -22.66 -20.60 15.96
CA PHE A 145 -23.01 -20.21 17.33
C PHE A 145 -24.36 -20.79 17.78
N GLY A 146 -24.37 -22.10 18.04
CA GLY A 146 -25.35 -22.75 18.90
C GLY A 146 -24.78 -22.95 20.30
N GLY A 147 -25.26 -22.15 21.26
CA GLY A 147 -25.28 -22.45 22.70
C GLY A 147 -23.94 -22.67 23.40
N GLY A 148 -23.29 -21.58 23.82
CA GLY A 148 -22.35 -21.66 24.93
C GLY A 148 -23.10 -21.86 26.25
N GLU A 149 -22.81 -22.95 26.96
CA GLU A 149 -22.87 -22.94 28.43
C GLU A 149 -21.44 -22.96 28.99
N VAL A 150 -21.28 -22.05 29.94
CA VAL A 150 -20.08 -21.59 30.61
C VAL A 150 -19.34 -22.72 31.31
N GLY A 151 -18.01 -22.65 31.25
CA GLY A 151 -17.12 -23.67 31.82
C GLY A 151 -17.37 -23.97 33.29
N GLN A 152 -17.41 -25.27 33.60
CA GLN A 152 -16.93 -25.79 34.87
C GLN A 152 -15.95 -26.94 34.65
N ARG A 153 -14.76 -26.74 35.23
CA ARG A 153 -13.84 -27.71 35.83
C ARG A 153 -13.38 -28.91 35.00
N GLY A 154 -12.05 -29.02 34.97
CA GLY A 154 -11.38 -30.31 35.18
C GLY A 154 -10.62 -30.80 33.96
N GLU A 155 -9.30 -30.72 34.08
CA GLU A 155 -8.33 -31.72 33.63
C GLU A 155 -8.46 -32.30 32.20
N GLY A 156 -7.49 -31.90 31.35
CA GLY A 156 -6.98 -32.75 30.27
C GLY A 156 -7.51 -32.46 28.86
N GLY A 157 -6.60 -32.12 27.95
CA GLY A 157 -6.81 -32.18 26.50
C GLY A 157 -6.98 -30.82 25.83
N GLY A 158 -5.97 -30.41 25.06
CA GLY A 158 -5.99 -29.13 24.32
C GLY A 158 -7.01 -29.10 23.17
N ARG A 159 -7.66 -27.93 23.00
CA ARG A 159 -8.35 -27.51 21.77
C ARG A 159 -8.30 -25.99 21.67
N PHE A 160 -7.84 -25.51 20.51
CA PHE A 160 -7.81 -24.10 20.11
C PHE A 160 -9.23 -23.58 19.78
N SER A 161 -9.53 -22.33 20.15
CA SER A 161 -10.71 -21.58 19.70
C SER A 161 -10.26 -20.32 18.95
N PHE A 162 -10.98 -19.99 17.87
CA PHE A 162 -10.65 -19.05 16.80
C PHE A 162 -11.51 -17.78 16.95
N CYS A 163 -10.93 -16.58 16.78
CA CYS A 163 -11.66 -15.30 16.71
C CYS A 163 -11.74 -14.80 15.25
N GLU A 164 -12.92 -14.31 14.85
CA GLU A 164 -13.29 -13.82 13.52
C GLU A 164 -12.80 -12.38 13.26
N LEU A 165 -12.39 -12.08 12.02
CA LEU A 165 -11.85 -10.79 11.59
C LEU A 165 -12.84 -10.04 10.67
N ASP A 166 -13.34 -8.90 11.13
CA ASP A 166 -14.01 -7.86 10.32
C ASP A 166 -12.96 -7.07 9.52
N GLY A 167 -13.32 -6.64 8.30
CA GLY A 167 -12.46 -6.07 7.24
C GLY A 167 -11.72 -4.75 7.50
N ALA A 168 -11.13 -4.53 8.67
CA ALA A 168 -10.05 -3.59 8.88
C ALA A 168 -8.73 -4.21 8.40
N GLY A 169 -7.87 -3.43 7.74
CA GLY A 169 -6.52 -3.87 7.42
C GLY A 169 -5.80 -4.32 8.70
N LEU A 170 -5.14 -5.48 8.64
CA LEU A 170 -4.38 -6.08 9.73
C LEU A 170 -3.51 -5.04 10.45
N THR A 171 -3.72 -4.89 11.75
CA THR A 171 -3.01 -3.97 12.63
C THR A 171 -1.75 -4.63 13.20
N VAL A 172 -0.82 -3.83 13.75
CA VAL A 172 0.37 -4.37 14.44
C VAL A 172 -0.01 -5.29 15.62
N ALA A 173 -1.16 -5.06 16.25
CA ALA A 173 -1.69 -5.89 17.33
C ALA A 173 -2.03 -7.31 16.84
N ASP A 174 -2.65 -7.44 15.66
CA ASP A 174 -2.99 -8.74 15.06
C ASP A 174 -1.75 -9.61 14.76
N TYR A 175 -0.58 -8.99 14.60
CA TYR A 175 0.70 -9.69 14.43
C TYR A 175 1.43 -10.00 15.74
N ARG A 176 1.24 -9.19 16.80
CA ARG A 176 1.76 -9.49 18.15
C ARG A 176 1.07 -10.72 18.73
N ASP A 177 -0.22 -10.89 18.44
CA ASP A 177 -1.06 -11.95 18.99
C ASP A 177 -1.07 -13.24 18.14
N CYS A 178 -0.36 -13.27 17.01
CA CYS A 178 -0.16 -14.47 16.20
C CYS A 178 1.18 -15.13 16.61
N PRO A 179 1.21 -16.16 17.48
CA PRO A 179 2.41 -16.48 18.23
C PRO A 179 3.32 -17.45 17.46
N PRO A 180 4.62 -17.38 17.75
CA PRO A 180 5.38 -18.56 18.11
C PRO A 180 5.92 -18.32 19.51
N ASN A 181 5.26 -18.94 20.48
CA ASN A 181 5.44 -18.87 21.93
C ASN A 181 6.75 -18.27 22.47
N GLY A 182 6.56 -17.34 23.41
CA GLY A 182 7.52 -16.88 24.39
C GLY A 182 7.11 -15.49 24.83
N ALA A 183 6.35 -15.39 25.93
CA ALA A 183 5.92 -14.11 26.48
C ALA A 183 7.16 -13.23 26.67
N LEU A 184 7.29 -12.28 25.76
CA LEU A 184 8.31 -11.27 25.76
C LEU A 184 8.12 -10.45 27.06
N GLY A 185 9.18 -10.34 27.86
CA GLY A 185 9.16 -9.75 29.18
C GLY A 185 8.91 -8.23 29.15
N PRO A 186 8.69 -7.60 30.31
CA PRO A 186 8.56 -6.15 30.40
C PRO A 186 9.86 -5.49 29.93
N GLY A 187 9.82 -4.86 28.74
CA GLY A 187 10.99 -4.29 28.05
C GLY A 187 11.05 -4.60 26.56
N ASP A 188 10.35 -5.64 26.12
CA ASP A 188 10.40 -6.14 24.74
C ASP A 188 9.54 -5.34 23.74
N ASP A 189 8.74 -4.37 24.20
CA ASP A 189 8.09 -3.39 23.31
C ASP A 189 9.10 -2.57 22.50
N VAL A 190 10.32 -2.37 23.02
CA VAL A 190 11.34 -1.51 22.40
C VAL A 190 11.80 -2.06 21.05
N ILE A 191 11.80 -3.38 20.86
CA ILE A 191 12.19 -4.01 19.60
C ILE A 191 11.13 -3.84 18.51
N TRP A 192 9.88 -3.55 18.88
CA TRP A 192 8.77 -3.36 17.95
C TRP A 192 8.63 -1.91 17.48
N LYS A 193 9.09 -0.92 18.26
CA LYS A 193 8.92 0.51 17.95
C LYS A 193 9.40 0.93 16.54
N PRO A 194 10.58 0.49 16.05
CA PRO A 194 10.99 0.85 14.69
C PRO A 194 10.06 0.27 13.61
N TYR A 195 9.54 -0.94 13.82
CA TYR A 195 8.56 -1.57 12.92
C TYR A 195 7.20 -0.87 12.98
N GLU A 196 6.70 -0.56 14.18
CA GLU A 196 5.46 0.20 14.37
C GLU A 196 5.51 1.56 13.68
N TYR A 197 6.67 2.23 13.73
CA TYR A 197 6.88 3.50 13.06
C TYR A 197 6.73 3.39 11.54
N ILE A 198 7.43 2.46 10.89
CA ILE A 198 7.33 2.30 9.42
C ILE A 198 5.95 1.76 9.00
N ALA A 199 5.36 0.86 9.78
CA ALA A 199 4.02 0.34 9.54
C ALA A 199 2.92 1.41 9.68
N SER A 200 3.13 2.43 10.52
CA SER A 200 2.21 3.57 10.67
C SER A 200 2.19 4.51 9.45
N MET A 201 3.17 4.39 8.55
CA MET A 201 3.25 5.23 7.36
C MET A 201 2.32 4.69 6.26
N GLN A 202 1.59 5.58 5.59
CA GLN A 202 0.65 5.18 4.55
C GLN A 202 1.35 4.45 3.39
N SER A 203 0.96 3.21 3.14
CA SER A 203 1.52 2.34 2.09
C SER A 203 0.49 2.08 0.98
N LYS A 204 0.98 1.75 -0.23
CA LYS A 204 0.12 1.37 -1.37
C LYS A 204 -0.46 -0.06 -1.26
N ASN A 205 -0.10 -0.83 -0.23
CA ASN A 205 -0.59 -2.19 0.08
C ASN A 205 -0.56 -3.18 -1.11
N VAL A 206 0.40 -3.00 -2.03
CA VAL A 206 0.50 -3.78 -3.29
C VAL A 206 0.63 -5.28 -3.03
N ARG A 207 1.36 -5.69 -1.98
CA ARG A 207 1.60 -7.10 -1.64
C ARG A 207 0.40 -7.80 -1.04
N GLN A 208 -0.35 -7.12 -0.17
CA GLN A 208 -1.62 -7.63 0.34
C GLN A 208 -2.63 -7.77 -0.81
N THR A 209 -2.70 -6.77 -1.68
CA THR A 209 -3.53 -6.83 -2.88
C THR A 209 -3.12 -8.00 -3.78
N LEU A 210 -1.83 -8.29 -3.93
CA LEU A 210 -1.34 -9.45 -4.69
C LEU A 210 -1.84 -10.78 -4.09
N ALA A 211 -1.72 -10.97 -2.77
CA ALA A 211 -2.18 -12.18 -2.09
C ALA A 211 -3.71 -12.36 -2.24
N LEU A 212 -4.48 -11.29 -2.07
CA LEU A 212 -5.92 -11.30 -2.29
C LEU A 212 -6.29 -11.57 -3.75
N ALA A 213 -5.51 -11.05 -4.69
CA ALA A 213 -5.74 -11.31 -6.10
C ALA A 213 -5.44 -12.78 -6.43
N MET A 214 -4.39 -13.36 -5.86
CA MET A 214 -4.07 -14.79 -6.00
C MET A 214 -5.11 -15.71 -5.36
N GLN A 215 -5.80 -15.25 -4.32
CA GLN A 215 -6.88 -16.00 -3.66
C GLN A 215 -7.99 -16.40 -4.65
N VAL A 216 -8.24 -15.57 -5.67
CA VAL A 216 -9.18 -15.85 -6.76
C VAL A 216 -8.88 -17.20 -7.42
N TRP A 217 -7.61 -17.53 -7.64
CA TRP A 217 -7.20 -18.73 -8.35
C TRP A 217 -6.79 -19.90 -7.45
N TYR A 218 -6.25 -19.66 -6.25
CA TYR A 218 -5.72 -20.74 -5.41
C TYR A 218 -6.65 -21.18 -4.26
N GLN A 219 -7.61 -20.34 -3.87
CA GLN A 219 -8.57 -20.59 -2.78
C GLN A 219 -7.89 -21.15 -1.51
N VAL A 220 -6.84 -20.49 -1.06
CA VAL A 220 -6.08 -20.87 0.13
C VAL A 220 -6.98 -20.79 1.37
N PRO A 221 -6.87 -21.71 2.36
CA PRO A 221 -7.64 -21.60 3.60
C PRO A 221 -7.43 -20.25 4.27
N HIS A 222 -8.48 -19.67 4.85
CA HIS A 222 -8.44 -18.32 5.40
C HIS A 222 -7.28 -18.11 6.39
N ARG A 223 -7.06 -19.05 7.31
CA ARG A 223 -5.92 -19.03 8.25
C ARG A 223 -4.57 -18.94 7.52
N SER A 224 -4.37 -19.76 6.49
CA SER A 224 -3.13 -19.76 5.71
C SER A 224 -2.97 -18.44 4.95
N LEU A 225 -4.03 -17.88 4.37
CA LEU A 225 -4.00 -16.58 3.71
C LEU A 225 -3.59 -15.44 4.66
N MET A 226 -4.09 -15.46 5.90
CA MET A 226 -3.71 -14.49 6.93
C MET A 226 -2.23 -14.58 7.29
N ILE A 227 -1.73 -15.81 7.50
CA ILE A 227 -0.31 -16.06 7.79
C ILE A 227 0.56 -15.60 6.61
N ILE A 228 0.20 -15.92 5.37
CA ILE A 228 0.95 -15.52 4.17
C ILE A 228 1.00 -13.99 4.03
N SER A 229 -0.12 -13.32 4.29
CA SER A 229 -0.20 -11.86 4.26
C SER A 229 0.68 -11.23 5.33
N ALA A 230 0.71 -11.82 6.53
CA ALA A 230 1.59 -11.40 7.62
C ALA A 230 3.07 -11.55 7.28
N VAL A 231 3.45 -12.72 6.76
CA VAL A 231 4.82 -13.02 6.31
C VAL A 231 5.25 -11.99 5.26
N GLY A 232 4.43 -11.75 4.24
CA GLY A 232 4.71 -10.76 3.20
C GLY A 232 4.86 -9.33 3.73
N GLY A 233 4.05 -8.93 4.72
CA GLY A 233 4.13 -7.61 5.36
C GLY A 233 5.40 -7.43 6.20
N LEU A 234 5.70 -8.40 7.08
CA LEU A 234 6.88 -8.38 7.93
C LEU A 234 8.16 -8.35 7.11
N MET A 235 8.29 -9.24 6.12
CA MET A 235 9.46 -9.27 5.23
C MET A 235 9.61 -7.99 4.43
N HIS A 236 8.49 -7.40 3.97
CA HIS A 236 8.54 -6.15 3.22
C HIS A 236 9.10 -5.01 4.07
N GLU A 237 8.50 -4.73 5.22
CA GLU A 237 8.90 -3.60 6.05
C GLU A 237 10.31 -3.83 6.64
N ALA A 238 10.67 -5.08 6.96
CA ALA A 238 12.04 -5.44 7.32
C ALA A 238 13.04 -5.12 6.19
N SER A 239 12.71 -5.49 4.96
CA SER A 239 13.58 -5.19 3.80
C SER A 239 13.72 -3.68 3.58
N LEU A 240 12.65 -2.89 3.75
CA LEU A 240 12.72 -1.43 3.60
C LEU A 240 13.60 -0.77 4.65
N MET A 241 13.52 -1.22 5.90
CA MET A 241 14.40 -0.73 6.97
C MET A 241 15.89 -0.98 6.67
N LEU A 242 16.22 -2.13 6.09
CA LEU A 242 17.59 -2.46 5.71
C LEU A 242 18.04 -1.69 4.46
N ASP A 243 17.17 -1.61 3.44
CA ASP A 243 17.39 -0.87 2.19
C ASP A 243 17.65 0.61 2.47
N ASP A 244 16.82 1.25 3.32
CA ASP A 244 17.01 2.65 3.73
C ASP A 244 18.41 2.90 4.35
N ILE A 245 18.92 1.96 5.14
CA ILE A 245 20.27 2.06 5.74
C ILE A 245 21.36 1.83 4.69
N GLN A 246 21.19 0.82 3.85
CA GLN A 246 22.17 0.41 2.84
C GLN A 246 22.35 1.49 1.77
N ASP A 247 21.27 2.19 1.45
CA ASP A 247 21.24 3.26 0.46
C ASP A 247 21.54 4.64 1.08
N GLY A 248 21.50 4.77 2.40
CA GLY A 248 21.68 6.04 3.10
C GLY A 248 20.49 6.99 2.92
N SER A 249 19.28 6.44 2.80
CA SER A 249 18.04 7.17 2.59
C SER A 249 17.63 7.98 3.81
N ALA A 250 17.56 9.31 3.68
CA ALA A 250 17.07 10.17 4.77
C ALA A 250 15.54 10.13 4.94
N LEU A 251 14.80 9.86 3.87
CA LEU A 251 13.33 9.94 3.84
C LEU A 251 12.69 8.65 3.35
N ARG A 252 11.54 8.34 3.96
CA ARG A 252 10.65 7.25 3.58
C ARG A 252 9.21 7.74 3.67
N ARG A 253 8.47 7.68 2.54
CA ARG A 253 7.05 8.11 2.45
C ARG A 253 6.83 9.54 2.97
N GLY A 254 7.77 10.45 2.70
CA GLY A 254 7.73 11.86 3.12
C GLY A 254 8.03 12.11 4.61
N LYS A 255 8.46 11.09 5.36
CA LYS A 255 8.87 11.18 6.77
C LYS A 255 10.34 10.75 6.92
N PRO A 256 11.02 11.07 8.04
CA PRO A 256 12.36 10.54 8.30
C PRO A 256 12.39 9.01 8.18
N ALA A 257 13.45 8.47 7.59
CA ALA A 257 13.67 7.03 7.55
C ALA A 257 13.83 6.47 8.98
N VAL A 258 13.59 5.17 9.15
CA VAL A 258 13.54 4.55 10.49
C VAL A 258 14.86 4.73 11.25
N HIS A 259 16.00 4.61 10.55
CA HIS A 259 17.32 4.76 11.15
C HIS A 259 17.67 6.20 11.52
N GLU A 260 17.01 7.19 10.91
CA GLU A 260 17.14 8.61 11.30
C GLU A 260 16.43 8.90 12.62
N VAL A 261 15.43 8.08 12.99
CA VAL A 261 14.67 8.23 14.25
C VAL A 261 15.24 7.35 15.37
N PHE A 262 15.51 6.08 15.08
CA PHE A 262 15.89 5.07 16.08
C PHE A 262 17.38 4.70 16.03
N GLY A 263 18.13 5.25 15.08
CA GLY A 263 19.52 4.89 14.85
C GLY A 263 19.68 3.58 14.06
N VAL A 264 20.85 3.44 13.44
CA VAL A 264 21.20 2.29 12.59
C VAL A 264 21.14 0.97 13.36
N GLY A 265 21.74 0.91 14.56
CA GLY A 265 21.83 -0.34 15.33
C GLY A 265 20.47 -0.92 15.73
N GLN A 266 19.55 -0.08 16.22
CA GLN A 266 18.22 -0.53 16.61
C GLN A 266 17.39 -0.94 15.39
N THR A 267 17.49 -0.18 14.30
CA THR A 267 16.76 -0.46 13.06
C THR A 267 17.17 -1.80 12.44
N ILE A 268 18.48 -2.09 12.34
CA ILE A 268 18.99 -3.40 11.88
C ILE A 268 18.47 -4.52 12.78
N ASN A 269 18.55 -4.36 14.10
CA ASN A 269 18.13 -5.39 15.03
C ASN A 269 16.63 -5.69 14.90
N THR A 270 15.79 -4.67 14.79
CA THR A 270 14.35 -4.83 14.57
C THR A 270 14.06 -5.49 13.21
N ALA A 271 14.74 -5.09 12.13
CA ALA A 271 14.55 -5.72 10.82
C ALA A 271 14.89 -7.22 10.83
N CYS A 272 16.03 -7.61 11.42
CA CYS A 272 16.40 -9.01 11.59
C CYS A 272 15.39 -9.78 12.46
N PHE A 273 14.90 -9.16 13.53
CA PHE A 273 13.88 -9.74 14.40
C PHE A 273 12.57 -9.99 13.65
N GLN A 274 12.12 -9.06 12.80
CA GLN A 274 10.91 -9.25 12.00
C GLN A 274 11.06 -10.29 10.89
N MET A 275 12.25 -10.39 10.29
CA MET A 275 12.55 -11.48 9.34
C MET A 275 12.43 -12.84 10.04
N ASN A 276 12.94 -12.97 11.27
CA ASN A 276 12.78 -14.18 12.08
C ASN A 276 11.31 -14.46 12.43
N ASN A 277 10.53 -13.43 12.82
CA ASN A 277 9.10 -13.61 13.08
C ASN A 277 8.33 -14.07 11.84
N ALA A 278 8.67 -13.54 10.66
CA ALA A 278 8.09 -14.00 9.39
C ALA A 278 8.38 -15.49 9.17
N LEU A 279 9.62 -15.94 9.38
CA LEU A 279 9.97 -17.36 9.28
C LEU A 279 9.19 -18.23 10.26
N LYS A 280 9.07 -17.79 11.53
CA LYS A 280 8.32 -18.55 12.54
C LYS A 280 6.81 -18.60 12.25
N LEU A 281 6.22 -17.55 11.70
CA LEU A 281 4.82 -17.56 11.26
C LEU A 281 4.62 -18.54 10.11
N ALA A 282 5.51 -18.52 9.13
CA ALA A 282 5.49 -19.46 8.03
C ALA A 282 5.64 -20.92 8.46
N GLN A 283 6.30 -21.22 9.58
CA GLN A 283 6.37 -22.59 10.14
C GLN A 283 5.00 -23.15 10.55
N GLN A 284 3.96 -22.31 10.64
CA GLN A 284 2.59 -22.74 10.92
C GLN A 284 1.82 -23.15 9.67
N LEU A 285 2.39 -22.96 8.48
CA LEU A 285 1.84 -23.43 7.20
C LEU A 285 2.21 -24.90 6.95
N SER A 286 1.88 -25.43 5.77
CA SER A 286 2.25 -26.80 5.39
C SER A 286 3.76 -27.04 5.37
N PRO A 287 4.22 -28.30 5.49
CA PRO A 287 5.63 -28.64 5.32
C PRO A 287 6.22 -28.17 3.99
N ALA A 288 5.41 -28.10 2.93
CA ALA A 288 5.82 -27.56 1.63
C ALA A 288 6.11 -26.05 1.71
N ALA A 289 5.27 -25.27 2.40
CA ALA A 289 5.49 -23.85 2.66
C ALA A 289 6.78 -23.61 3.48
N VAL A 290 7.03 -24.46 4.48
CA VAL A 290 8.29 -24.42 5.24
C VAL A 290 9.49 -24.74 4.35
N ALA A 291 9.39 -25.74 3.48
CA ALA A 291 10.47 -26.09 2.56
C ALA A 291 10.74 -25.03 1.48
N ILE A 292 9.77 -24.18 1.17
CA ILE A 292 9.94 -23.03 0.26
C ILE A 292 10.82 -21.96 0.93
N LEU A 293 10.66 -21.75 2.25
CA LEU A 293 11.41 -20.76 3.01
C LEU A 293 12.72 -21.28 3.60
N ALA A 294 12.77 -22.58 3.90
CA ALA A 294 13.96 -23.28 4.39
C ALA A 294 14.83 -23.83 3.25
N GLU A 295 14.68 -23.31 2.03
CA GLU A 295 15.51 -23.62 0.84
C GLU A 295 15.45 -25.08 0.32
N LEU A 296 14.78 -26.00 1.03
CA LEU A 296 14.72 -27.44 0.75
C LEU A 296 14.03 -27.84 -0.57
N THR A 297 13.08 -27.03 -1.05
CA THR A 297 12.37 -27.30 -2.33
C THR A 297 12.67 -26.29 -3.44
N CYS A 298 13.25 -25.14 -3.09
CA CYS A 298 13.78 -24.14 -4.03
C CYS A 298 14.95 -23.41 -3.35
N PRO A 299 16.21 -23.83 -3.59
CA PRO A 299 17.43 -23.26 -2.96
C PRO A 299 17.77 -21.81 -3.34
N GLU A 300 16.78 -20.97 -3.62
CA GLU A 300 17.02 -19.83 -4.50
C GLU A 300 16.28 -18.55 -4.13
N GLN A 301 15.13 -18.55 -3.45
CA GLN A 301 14.32 -17.31 -3.41
C GLN A 301 14.82 -16.26 -2.41
N LEU A 302 15.06 -16.64 -1.14
CA LEU A 302 15.67 -15.75 -0.16
C LEU A 302 17.12 -15.41 -0.56
N ASP A 303 17.89 -16.41 -0.99
CA ASP A 303 19.24 -16.22 -1.51
C ASP A 303 19.29 -15.28 -2.72
N LYS A 304 18.32 -15.35 -3.65
CA LYS A 304 18.22 -14.40 -4.76
C LYS A 304 17.88 -12.99 -4.28
N MET A 305 17.10 -12.80 -3.23
CA MET A 305 16.86 -11.48 -2.63
C MET A 305 18.15 -10.87 -2.10
N TYR A 306 18.91 -11.62 -1.30
CA TYR A 306 20.18 -11.14 -0.77
C TYR A 306 21.26 -11.00 -1.85
N THR A 307 21.30 -11.90 -2.83
CA THR A 307 22.24 -11.83 -3.95
C THR A 307 21.93 -10.64 -4.86
N GLY A 308 20.65 -10.39 -5.15
CA GLY A 308 20.20 -9.21 -5.89
C GLY A 308 20.60 -7.92 -5.18
N GLN A 309 20.27 -7.79 -3.89
CA GLN A 309 20.66 -6.63 -3.09
C GLN A 309 22.19 -6.47 -2.99
N GLY A 310 22.92 -7.57 -2.78
CA GLY A 310 24.38 -7.54 -2.73
C GLY A 310 25.01 -7.10 -4.05
N THR A 311 24.42 -7.51 -5.18
CA THR A 311 24.84 -7.10 -6.52
C THR A 311 24.60 -5.61 -6.76
N ASP A 312 23.41 -5.11 -6.39
CA ASP A 312 23.05 -3.69 -6.46
C ASP A 312 24.03 -2.81 -5.65
N ILE A 313 24.28 -3.21 -4.39
CA ILE A 313 25.26 -2.57 -3.50
C ILE A 313 26.66 -2.63 -4.10
N HIS A 314 27.05 -3.77 -4.69
CA HIS A 314 28.37 -3.96 -5.27
C HIS A 314 28.59 -3.01 -6.46
N TRP A 315 27.64 -2.93 -7.39
CA TRP A 315 27.71 -2.01 -8.53
C TRP A 315 27.75 -0.55 -8.09
N THR A 316 26.90 -0.18 -7.15
CA THR A 316 26.85 1.18 -6.59
C THR A 316 28.16 1.56 -5.92
N ASN A 317 28.76 0.67 -5.13
CA ASN A 317 30.02 0.94 -4.42
C ASN A 317 31.24 0.99 -5.34
N HIS A 318 31.26 0.16 -6.38
CA HIS A 318 32.39 0.07 -7.31
C HIS A 318 32.16 0.91 -8.58
N LYS A 319 31.04 1.63 -8.68
CA LYS A 319 30.60 2.41 -9.85
C LYS A 319 30.67 1.60 -11.15
N MET A 320 30.32 0.32 -11.07
CA MET A 320 30.35 -0.57 -12.23
C MET A 320 29.00 -0.56 -12.92
N VAL A 321 28.97 0.01 -14.12
CA VAL A 321 27.77 0.03 -14.96
C VAL A 321 27.45 -1.40 -15.41
N PRO A 322 26.31 -1.99 -15.00
CA PRO A 322 25.95 -3.34 -15.43
C PRO A 322 25.46 -3.35 -16.88
N SER A 323 25.35 -4.55 -17.46
CA SER A 323 24.53 -4.76 -18.66
C SER A 323 23.04 -4.65 -18.30
N GLU A 324 22.17 -4.38 -19.29
CA GLU A 324 20.72 -4.42 -19.04
C GLU A 324 20.30 -5.82 -18.54
N GLU A 325 20.84 -6.88 -19.13
CA GLU A 325 20.53 -8.25 -18.70
C GLU A 325 20.97 -8.51 -17.25
N GLY A 326 22.14 -8.02 -16.85
CA GLY A 326 22.58 -8.05 -15.46
C GLY A 326 21.61 -7.33 -14.54
N TYR A 327 21.20 -6.11 -14.90
CA TYR A 327 20.21 -5.34 -14.15
C TYR A 327 18.87 -6.10 -14.03
N LEU A 328 18.38 -6.72 -15.11
CA LEU A 328 17.15 -7.52 -15.08
C LEU A 328 17.28 -8.74 -14.15
N MET A 329 18.43 -9.41 -14.13
CA MET A 329 18.68 -10.51 -13.19
C MET A 329 18.75 -10.03 -11.73
N MET A 330 19.30 -8.83 -11.49
CA MET A 330 19.36 -8.24 -10.15
C MET A 330 17.94 -7.92 -9.63
N ILE A 331 17.09 -7.27 -10.42
CA ILE A 331 15.73 -6.90 -10.00
C ILE A 331 14.82 -8.11 -9.79
N ASP A 332 15.03 -9.18 -10.56
CA ASP A 332 14.34 -10.46 -10.35
C ASP A 332 14.65 -11.04 -8.96
N GLY A 333 15.88 -10.84 -8.48
CA GLY A 333 16.29 -11.20 -7.13
C GLY A 333 15.70 -10.31 -6.06
N LYS A 334 15.78 -8.97 -6.21
CA LYS A 334 15.36 -7.99 -5.17
C LYS A 334 13.83 -7.90 -5.02
N THR A 335 13.16 -7.29 -6.00
CA THR A 335 11.72 -6.97 -5.93
C THR A 335 10.85 -8.13 -6.41
N GLY A 336 11.32 -8.88 -7.41
CA GLY A 336 10.68 -10.13 -7.85
C GLY A 336 10.66 -11.21 -6.77
N GLY A 337 11.72 -11.28 -5.95
CA GLY A 337 11.88 -12.31 -4.90
C GLY A 337 10.74 -12.33 -3.88
N LEU A 338 10.33 -11.16 -3.35
CA LEU A 338 9.26 -11.11 -2.35
C LEU A 338 7.88 -11.42 -2.94
N PHE A 339 7.59 -10.98 -4.18
CA PHE A 339 6.38 -11.42 -4.88
C PHE A 339 6.40 -12.93 -5.14
N GLY A 340 7.58 -13.48 -5.46
CA GLY A 340 7.83 -14.91 -5.61
C GLY A 340 7.55 -15.70 -4.33
N VAL A 341 7.98 -15.20 -3.18
CA VAL A 341 7.70 -15.83 -1.87
C VAL A 341 6.19 -15.87 -1.62
N ILE A 342 5.47 -14.76 -1.75
CA ILE A 342 4.01 -14.72 -1.55
C ILE A 342 3.30 -15.69 -2.50
N TYR A 343 3.64 -15.66 -3.79
CA TYR A 343 3.11 -16.58 -4.79
C TYR A 343 3.32 -18.05 -4.41
N ARG A 344 4.54 -18.42 -4.04
CA ARG A 344 4.89 -19.82 -3.74
C ARG A 344 4.20 -20.32 -2.48
N LEU A 345 4.08 -19.47 -1.46
CA LEU A 345 3.30 -19.79 -0.26
C LEU A 345 1.81 -19.94 -0.58
N MET A 346 1.25 -19.05 -1.40
CA MET A 346 -0.14 -19.17 -1.87
C MET A 346 -0.35 -20.49 -2.63
N ARG A 347 0.59 -20.85 -3.51
CA ARG A 347 0.54 -22.09 -4.28
C ARG A 347 0.69 -23.34 -3.40
N SER A 348 1.55 -23.33 -2.39
CA SER A 348 1.73 -24.48 -1.48
C SER A 348 0.51 -24.73 -0.60
N GLU A 349 -0.25 -23.68 -0.28
CA GLU A 349 -1.46 -23.77 0.54
C GLU A 349 -2.75 -23.82 -0.31
N ALA A 350 -2.62 -23.93 -1.63
CA ALA A 350 -3.75 -23.87 -2.55
C ALA A 350 -4.65 -25.10 -2.41
N THR A 351 -5.96 -24.89 -2.37
CA THR A 351 -6.94 -25.98 -2.40
C THR A 351 -7.37 -26.33 -3.81
N VAL A 352 -7.17 -25.41 -4.76
CA VAL A 352 -7.42 -25.59 -6.19
C VAL A 352 -6.24 -25.05 -7.00
N ASN A 353 -6.08 -25.52 -8.24
CA ASN A 353 -5.05 -25.02 -9.16
C ASN A 353 -3.60 -25.12 -8.62
N GLN A 354 -3.27 -26.16 -7.83
CA GLN A 354 -1.90 -26.36 -7.30
C GLN A 354 -0.82 -26.46 -8.40
N ASP A 355 -1.19 -26.91 -9.60
CA ASP A 355 -0.31 -27.01 -10.76
C ASP A 355 -0.21 -25.71 -11.58
N LEU A 356 -1.01 -24.68 -11.26
CA LEU A 356 -0.97 -23.40 -11.94
C LEU A 356 0.38 -22.73 -11.67
N ASN A 357 1.11 -22.47 -12.75
CA ASN A 357 2.40 -21.79 -12.68
C ASN A 357 2.24 -20.30 -13.03
N LEU A 358 2.58 -19.43 -12.08
CA LEU A 358 2.60 -17.98 -12.25
C LEU A 358 4.00 -17.37 -12.26
N ASP A 359 5.07 -18.17 -12.28
CA ASP A 359 6.47 -17.70 -12.22
C ASP A 359 6.72 -16.57 -13.22
N ARG A 360 6.32 -16.78 -14.49
CA ARG A 360 6.49 -15.77 -15.55
C ARG A 360 5.74 -14.47 -15.25
N LEU A 361 4.48 -14.58 -14.81
CA LEU A 361 3.64 -13.43 -14.47
C LEU A 361 4.25 -12.63 -13.31
N ILE A 362 4.80 -13.32 -12.32
CA ILE A 362 5.41 -12.71 -11.13
C ILE A 362 6.74 -12.03 -11.47
N VAL A 363 7.56 -12.64 -12.33
CA VAL A 363 8.78 -12.02 -12.84
C VAL A 363 8.46 -10.77 -13.65
N GLU A 364 7.52 -10.85 -14.60
CA GLU A 364 7.11 -9.71 -15.42
C GLU A 364 6.54 -8.56 -14.56
N LEU A 365 5.73 -8.89 -13.54
CA LEU A 365 5.19 -7.93 -12.57
C LEU A 365 6.29 -7.27 -11.75
N GLY A 366 7.23 -8.05 -11.21
CA GLY A 366 8.36 -7.55 -10.41
C GLY A 366 9.27 -6.62 -11.20
N ARG A 367 9.60 -7.00 -12.45
CA ARG A 367 10.39 -6.16 -13.36
C ARG A 367 9.70 -4.85 -13.69
N LEU A 368 8.42 -4.89 -14.07
CA LEU A 368 7.65 -3.68 -14.36
C LEU A 368 7.58 -2.76 -13.13
N PHE A 369 7.37 -3.34 -11.95
CA PHE A 369 7.31 -2.58 -10.71
C PHE A 369 8.63 -1.85 -10.41
N GLN A 370 9.77 -2.54 -10.52
CA GLN A 370 11.07 -1.94 -10.21
C GLN A 370 11.50 -0.91 -11.25
N ILE A 371 11.35 -1.22 -12.54
CA ILE A 371 11.73 -0.28 -13.61
C ILE A 371 10.88 0.99 -13.53
N ARG A 372 9.61 0.85 -13.17
CA ARG A 372 8.73 2.00 -12.94
C ARG A 372 9.14 2.83 -11.74
N ASP A 373 9.53 2.19 -10.63
CA ASP A 373 10.01 2.89 -9.43
C ASP A 373 11.26 3.73 -9.75
N ASP A 374 12.23 3.11 -10.43
CA ASP A 374 13.45 3.74 -10.91
C ASP A 374 13.18 4.91 -11.89
N TYR A 375 12.24 4.72 -12.83
CA TYR A 375 11.85 5.79 -13.77
C TYR A 375 11.21 6.97 -13.03
N HIS A 376 10.27 6.71 -12.12
CA HIS A 376 9.58 7.77 -11.39
C HIS A 376 10.50 8.50 -10.40
N ASN A 377 11.54 7.86 -9.86
CA ASN A 377 12.53 8.54 -9.03
C ASN A 377 13.19 9.72 -9.75
N LEU A 378 13.43 9.59 -11.06
CA LEU A 378 14.04 10.63 -11.89
C LEU A 378 13.03 11.57 -12.56
N ALA A 379 11.81 11.09 -12.86
CA ALA A 379 10.86 11.80 -13.73
C ALA A 379 9.59 12.33 -13.04
N SER A 380 9.29 11.96 -11.79
CA SER A 380 7.98 12.27 -11.15
C SER A 380 8.06 13.27 -9.99
N GLN A 381 7.24 14.32 -10.05
CA GLN A 381 7.10 15.34 -8.99
C GLN A 381 6.66 14.74 -7.65
N ASP A 382 5.70 13.82 -7.67
CA ASP A 382 5.19 13.18 -6.46
C ASP A 382 6.29 12.37 -5.75
N TYR A 383 7.11 11.66 -6.52
CA TYR A 383 8.24 10.92 -5.98
C TYR A 383 9.24 11.85 -5.31
N MET A 384 9.53 13.00 -5.92
CA MET A 384 10.43 13.98 -5.32
C MET A 384 9.95 14.48 -3.95
N THR A 385 8.64 14.63 -3.75
CA THR A 385 8.11 15.01 -2.42
C THR A 385 8.22 13.89 -1.37
N GLN A 386 8.16 12.62 -1.79
CA GLN A 386 8.14 11.47 -0.88
C GLN A 386 9.54 10.94 -0.51
N ARG A 387 10.51 11.15 -1.41
CA ARG A 387 11.84 10.55 -1.39
C ARG A 387 12.97 11.58 -1.42
N GLY A 388 12.71 12.76 -1.97
CA GLY A 388 13.72 13.78 -2.26
C GLY A 388 14.01 13.90 -3.76
N PHE A 389 14.64 15.01 -4.16
CA PHE A 389 14.95 15.29 -5.56
C PHE A 389 15.99 14.30 -6.12
N CYS A 390 15.56 13.42 -7.04
CA CYS A 390 16.38 12.38 -7.68
C CYS A 390 17.24 11.60 -6.68
N GLN A 391 16.59 11.04 -5.65
CA GLN A 391 17.25 10.34 -4.56
C GLN A 391 18.14 9.20 -5.05
N ASP A 392 17.75 8.47 -6.11
CA ASP A 392 18.55 7.39 -6.67
C ASP A 392 19.96 7.87 -7.09
N LEU A 393 20.12 9.15 -7.45
CA LEU A 393 21.42 9.75 -7.77
C LEU A 393 22.28 10.02 -6.51
N ASP A 394 21.66 10.31 -5.37
CA ASP A 394 22.37 10.44 -4.08
C ASP A 394 22.88 9.09 -3.59
N GLU A 395 22.03 8.07 -3.72
CA GLU A 395 22.36 6.66 -3.48
C GLU A 395 23.42 6.19 -4.49
N GLY A 396 23.47 6.85 -5.65
CA GLY A 396 24.27 6.53 -6.84
C GLY A 396 23.93 5.17 -7.42
N LYS A 397 22.65 4.83 -7.32
CA LYS A 397 22.03 3.66 -7.91
C LYS A 397 22.10 3.74 -9.43
N LEU A 398 22.44 2.61 -10.06
CA LEU A 398 22.54 2.51 -11.50
C LEU A 398 21.22 1.96 -12.07
N SER A 399 20.21 2.82 -12.14
CA SER A 399 18.89 2.48 -12.68
C SER A 399 18.92 2.32 -14.20
N LEU A 400 17.89 1.66 -14.77
CA LEU A 400 17.80 1.42 -16.22
C LEU A 400 18.05 2.66 -17.12
N PRO A 401 17.47 3.85 -16.86
CA PRO A 401 17.74 5.03 -17.69
C PRO A 401 19.22 5.43 -17.64
N LEU A 402 19.87 5.30 -16.48
CA LEU A 402 21.28 5.64 -16.31
C LEU A 402 22.20 4.58 -16.93
N ILE A 403 21.85 3.29 -16.82
CA ILE A 403 22.56 2.19 -17.48
C ILE A 403 22.58 2.42 -18.99
N TYR A 404 21.42 2.67 -19.59
CA TYR A 404 21.30 2.92 -21.02
C TYR A 404 22.12 4.14 -21.46
N THR A 405 22.05 5.22 -20.68
CA THR A 405 22.82 6.46 -20.94
C THR A 405 24.32 6.19 -20.91
N CYS A 406 24.82 5.53 -19.87
CA CYS A 406 26.23 5.18 -19.73
C CYS A 406 26.72 4.30 -20.88
N GLN A 407 25.93 3.31 -21.30
CA GLN A 407 26.26 2.44 -22.43
C GLN A 407 26.24 3.17 -23.77
N THR A 408 25.29 4.09 -23.96
CA THR A 408 25.18 4.91 -25.18
C THR A 408 26.35 5.88 -25.32
N LEU A 409 26.78 6.49 -24.21
CA LEU A 409 27.94 7.38 -24.19
C LEU A 409 29.26 6.62 -24.38
N GLY A 410 29.36 5.38 -23.89
CA GLY A 410 30.56 4.55 -23.98
C GLY A 410 31.78 5.27 -23.40
N GLU A 411 32.84 5.43 -24.18
CA GLU A 411 34.06 6.16 -23.76
C GLU A 411 33.81 7.64 -23.43
N LYS A 412 32.71 8.23 -23.91
CA LYS A 412 32.34 9.63 -23.62
C LYS A 412 31.62 9.78 -22.27
N ASN A 413 31.41 8.69 -21.54
CA ASN A 413 30.72 8.68 -20.25
C ASN A 413 31.56 9.25 -19.08
N SER A 414 32.59 10.04 -19.36
CA SER A 414 33.51 10.55 -18.34
C SER A 414 32.78 11.43 -17.32
N ILE A 415 31.80 12.23 -17.74
CA ILE A 415 31.10 13.17 -16.84
C ILE A 415 30.27 12.43 -15.77
N ILE A 416 29.35 11.54 -16.17
CA ILE A 416 28.54 10.76 -15.21
C ILE A 416 29.45 9.93 -14.32
N THR A 417 30.47 9.31 -14.90
CA THR A 417 31.44 8.50 -14.14
C THR A 417 32.12 9.35 -13.07
N GLU A 418 32.71 10.50 -13.42
CA GLU A 418 33.38 11.37 -12.46
C GLU A 418 32.41 11.92 -11.41
N LEU A 419 31.19 12.31 -11.77
CA LEU A 419 30.17 12.77 -10.81
C LEU A 419 29.80 11.66 -9.81
N LEU A 420 29.58 10.42 -10.28
CA LEU A 420 29.35 9.28 -9.39
C LEU A 420 30.58 8.94 -8.52
N HIS A 421 31.80 9.28 -8.96
CA HIS A 421 33.01 9.14 -8.15
C HIS A 421 33.14 10.23 -7.08
N MET A 422 32.70 11.46 -7.37
CA MET A 422 32.70 12.58 -6.44
C MET A 422 31.52 12.55 -5.45
N ARG A 423 30.52 11.69 -5.69
CA ARG A 423 29.37 11.48 -4.80
C ARG A 423 29.82 11.24 -3.36
N ASP A 424 29.30 12.05 -2.45
CA ASP A 424 29.50 11.83 -1.02
C ASP A 424 28.54 10.75 -0.55
N ARG A 425 29.04 9.77 0.21
CA ARG A 425 28.21 8.65 0.70
C ARG A 425 27.14 9.05 1.71
N ARG A 426 27.30 10.20 2.38
CA ARG A 426 26.35 10.71 3.39
C ARG A 426 25.47 11.82 2.85
N ASN A 427 26.03 12.67 1.99
CA ASN A 427 25.35 13.88 1.50
C ASN A 427 24.90 13.77 0.04
N GLY A 428 25.20 12.67 -0.64
CA GLY A 428 24.79 12.42 -2.01
C GLY A 428 25.48 13.34 -3.03
N LEU A 429 24.74 13.73 -4.07
CA LEU A 429 25.18 14.65 -5.11
C LEU A 429 24.59 16.05 -4.90
N SER A 430 25.36 17.06 -5.30
CA SER A 430 24.82 18.43 -5.36
C SER A 430 23.69 18.52 -6.38
N LEU A 431 22.82 19.52 -6.21
CA LEU A 431 21.71 19.77 -7.13
C LEU A 431 22.22 19.94 -8.58
N GLU A 432 23.31 20.69 -8.75
CA GLU A 432 23.92 20.96 -10.05
C GLU A 432 24.47 19.68 -10.70
N ALA A 433 25.11 18.80 -9.91
CA ALA A 433 25.58 17.51 -10.40
C ALA A 433 24.43 16.62 -10.88
N LYS A 434 23.32 16.57 -10.12
CA LYS A 434 22.11 15.83 -10.53
C LYS A 434 21.54 16.38 -11.84
N GLN A 435 21.47 17.70 -11.98
CA GLN A 435 20.96 18.35 -13.19
C GLN A 435 21.80 17.99 -14.43
N VAL A 436 23.12 17.92 -14.29
CA VAL A 436 24.01 17.49 -15.39
C VAL A 436 23.75 16.04 -15.79
N ILE A 437 23.66 15.12 -14.82
CA ILE A 437 23.38 13.70 -15.11
C ILE A 437 22.03 13.54 -15.80
N LEU A 438 21.01 14.26 -15.34
CA LEU A 438 19.66 14.21 -15.92
C LEU A 438 19.63 14.77 -17.34
N SER A 439 20.32 15.89 -17.61
CA SER A 439 20.47 16.45 -18.96
C SER A 439 21.12 15.46 -19.91
N GLN A 440 22.19 14.77 -19.49
CA GLN A 440 22.84 13.76 -20.32
C GLN A 440 21.97 12.52 -20.53
N THR A 441 21.20 12.14 -19.52
CA THR A 441 20.24 11.02 -19.59
C THR A 441 19.17 11.30 -20.63
N GLU A 442 18.66 12.54 -20.67
CA GLU A 442 17.69 12.98 -21.68
C GLU A 442 18.31 13.06 -23.08
N GLU A 443 19.47 13.71 -23.23
CA GLU A 443 20.16 13.83 -24.53
C GLU A 443 20.45 12.47 -25.17
N CYS A 444 20.72 11.45 -24.35
CA CYS A 444 20.94 10.08 -24.81
C CYS A 444 19.64 9.29 -25.04
N GLY A 445 18.49 9.79 -24.58
CA GLY A 445 17.19 9.12 -24.69
C GLY A 445 16.96 8.02 -23.64
N GLY A 446 17.63 8.09 -22.48
CA GLY A 446 17.56 7.06 -21.44
C GLY A 446 16.18 6.94 -20.79
N LEU A 447 15.46 8.06 -20.62
CA LEU A 447 14.10 8.06 -20.08
C LEU A 447 13.12 7.46 -21.11
N GLU A 448 13.23 7.85 -22.38
CA GLU A 448 12.41 7.35 -23.49
C GLU A 448 12.63 5.86 -23.72
N TYR A 449 13.88 5.40 -23.62
CA TYR A 449 14.22 3.99 -23.67
C TYR A 449 13.52 3.21 -22.54
N THR A 450 13.61 3.73 -21.32
CA THR A 450 13.00 3.13 -20.13
C THR A 450 11.47 3.08 -20.26
N GLU A 451 10.84 4.15 -20.75
CA GLU A 451 9.40 4.19 -21.03
C GLU A 451 8.99 3.15 -22.08
N THR A 452 9.75 3.05 -23.17
CA THR A 452 9.52 2.03 -24.21
C THR A 452 9.62 0.63 -23.63
N ARG A 453 10.61 0.39 -22.76
CA ARG A 453 10.79 -0.89 -22.07
C ARG A 453 9.64 -1.23 -21.13
N MET A 454 9.18 -0.25 -20.34
CA MET A 454 8.00 -0.40 -19.47
C MET A 454 6.74 -0.73 -20.27
N ASN A 455 6.49 -0.05 -21.38
CA ASN A 455 5.32 -0.31 -22.23
C ASN A 455 5.36 -1.72 -22.85
N SER A 456 6.55 -2.17 -23.28
CA SER A 456 6.76 -3.55 -23.76
C SER A 456 6.48 -4.59 -22.68
N LEU A 457 7.02 -4.39 -21.47
CA LEU A 457 6.78 -5.27 -20.32
C LEU A 457 5.31 -5.28 -19.89
N PHE A 458 4.66 -4.12 -19.90
CA PHE A 458 3.23 -4.01 -19.60
C PHE A 458 2.37 -4.81 -20.59
N GLY A 459 2.69 -4.73 -21.89
CA GLY A 459 2.03 -5.54 -22.92
C GLY A 459 2.26 -7.04 -22.71
N ALA A 460 3.50 -7.45 -22.42
CA ALA A 460 3.83 -8.85 -22.12
C ALA A 460 3.08 -9.37 -20.88
N LEU A 461 3.06 -8.59 -19.79
CA LEU A 461 2.37 -8.92 -18.55
C LEU A 461 0.87 -9.08 -18.75
N ARG A 462 0.24 -8.21 -19.55
CA ARG A 462 -1.18 -8.33 -19.91
C ARG A 462 -1.46 -9.61 -20.70
N ASN A 463 -0.61 -9.95 -21.67
CA ASN A 463 -0.76 -11.18 -22.45
C ASN A 463 -0.59 -12.42 -21.57
N THR A 464 0.40 -12.44 -20.67
CA THR A 464 0.60 -13.53 -19.72
C THR A 464 -0.61 -13.67 -18.78
N LEU A 465 -1.16 -12.56 -18.28
CA LEU A 465 -2.37 -12.56 -17.46
C LEU A 465 -3.58 -13.15 -18.22
N GLU A 466 -3.79 -12.74 -19.47
CA GLU A 466 -4.85 -13.29 -20.32
C GLU A 466 -4.70 -14.79 -20.58
N GLN A 467 -3.48 -15.28 -20.77
CA GLN A 467 -3.20 -16.71 -20.90
C GLN A 467 -3.56 -17.47 -19.63
N VAL A 468 -3.17 -16.95 -18.45
CA VAL A 468 -3.49 -17.56 -17.16
C VAL A 468 -5.00 -17.59 -16.91
N GLU A 469 -5.72 -16.51 -17.22
CA GLU A 469 -7.19 -16.48 -17.14
C GLU A 469 -7.85 -17.48 -18.09
N GLY A 470 -7.27 -17.68 -19.29
CA GLY A 470 -7.72 -18.70 -20.23
C GLY A 470 -7.54 -20.12 -19.72
N VAL A 471 -6.41 -20.40 -19.04
CA VAL A 471 -6.12 -21.70 -18.43
C VAL A 471 -7.02 -21.97 -17.22
N THR A 472 -7.24 -20.97 -16.37
CA THR A 472 -8.07 -21.12 -15.16
C THR A 472 -9.57 -21.04 -15.44
N GLY A 473 -9.96 -20.52 -16.61
CA GLY A 473 -11.37 -20.20 -16.93
C GLY A 473 -11.94 -19.05 -16.09
N GLN A 474 -11.12 -18.37 -15.28
CA GLN A 474 -11.55 -17.38 -14.32
C GLN A 474 -10.75 -16.08 -14.47
N ARG A 475 -11.47 -14.98 -14.74
CA ARG A 475 -10.87 -13.64 -14.81
C ARG A 475 -10.46 -13.13 -13.42
N ASN A 476 -9.30 -12.48 -13.35
CA ASN A 476 -8.76 -11.90 -12.14
C ASN A 476 -8.74 -10.39 -12.22
N TRP A 477 -9.89 -9.78 -11.91
CA TRP A 477 -10.08 -8.33 -11.98
C TRP A 477 -9.17 -7.55 -11.04
N MET A 478 -8.79 -8.15 -9.91
CA MET A 478 -7.88 -7.52 -8.95
C MET A 478 -6.46 -7.44 -9.53
N LEU A 479 -5.93 -8.52 -10.09
CA LEU A 479 -4.66 -8.47 -10.83
C LEU A 479 -4.73 -7.53 -12.03
N ARG A 480 -5.83 -7.53 -12.79
CA ARG A 480 -6.00 -6.57 -13.91
C ARG A 480 -5.94 -5.13 -13.42
N SER A 481 -6.63 -4.81 -12.33
CA SER A 481 -6.61 -3.47 -11.73
C SER A 481 -5.19 -3.09 -11.27
N MET A 482 -4.49 -3.99 -10.58
CA MET A 482 -3.10 -3.78 -10.16
C MET A 482 -2.19 -3.52 -11.38
N VAL A 483 -2.28 -4.34 -12.43
CA VAL A 483 -1.49 -4.15 -13.65
C VAL A 483 -1.81 -2.80 -14.29
N LEU A 484 -3.08 -2.43 -14.43
CA LEU A 484 -3.49 -1.14 -15.00
C LEU A 484 -2.92 0.06 -14.22
N GLN A 485 -2.88 -0.03 -12.89
CA GLN A 485 -2.26 1.01 -12.04
C GLN A 485 -0.73 1.12 -12.25
N LEU A 486 -0.09 0.12 -12.85
CA LEU A 486 1.33 0.11 -13.22
C LEU A 486 1.61 0.63 -14.64
N GLY A 487 0.59 0.82 -15.48
CA GLY A 487 0.75 1.37 -16.83
C GLY A 487 1.21 2.82 -16.83
N VAL A 488 2.03 3.20 -17.81
CA VAL A 488 2.64 4.55 -17.92
C VAL A 488 1.65 5.59 -18.48
N GLY A 489 0.45 5.19 -18.92
CA GLY A 489 -0.51 6.08 -19.56
C GLY A 489 -1.93 5.97 -19.02
N GLY A 490 -2.33 6.90 -18.15
CA GLY A 490 -3.72 7.27 -17.92
C GLY A 490 -4.33 8.05 -19.09
N LYS A 491 -4.15 7.57 -20.32
CA LYS A 491 -4.93 8.01 -21.49
C LYS A 491 -5.67 6.79 -22.01
N SER A 492 -6.96 6.74 -21.71
CA SER A 492 -7.89 5.82 -22.35
C SER A 492 -7.74 5.93 -23.87
N GLU A 493 -7.86 4.81 -24.57
CA GLU A 493 -7.81 4.70 -26.04
C GLU A 493 -8.98 5.42 -26.76
N GLY A 494 -9.58 6.47 -26.18
CA GLY A 494 -10.74 7.18 -26.71
C GLY A 494 -10.47 8.54 -27.35
N GLU A 495 -9.33 9.20 -27.11
CA GLU A 495 -9.09 10.56 -27.62
C GLU A 495 -8.02 10.63 -28.72
N LYS A 496 -8.37 10.16 -29.91
CA LYS A 496 -7.78 10.71 -31.15
C LYS A 496 -8.49 12.03 -31.49
N GLY A 497 -8.16 13.09 -30.74
CA GLY A 497 -8.66 14.45 -30.95
C GLY A 497 -7.52 15.43 -31.26
N LYS A 498 -7.34 15.72 -32.56
CA LYS A 498 -6.62 16.85 -33.19
C LYS A 498 -5.64 17.70 -32.33
N GLY A 499 -4.36 17.53 -32.63
CA GLY A 499 -3.43 18.65 -32.87
C GLY A 499 -3.26 19.71 -31.78
N LYS A 500 -2.59 19.36 -30.68
CA LYS A 500 -1.66 20.27 -29.97
C LYS A 500 -0.35 19.53 -29.84
N LYS A 501 0.77 20.17 -30.18
CA LYS A 501 2.12 19.64 -29.90
C LYS A 501 2.15 19.23 -28.43
N GLY A 502 2.33 17.93 -28.18
CA GLY A 502 2.43 17.39 -26.84
C GLY A 502 3.63 18.03 -26.16
N GLU A 503 3.41 18.50 -24.94
CA GLU A 503 4.47 18.94 -24.05
C GLU A 503 5.48 17.78 -23.90
N SER A 504 6.77 18.04 -24.09
CA SER A 504 7.77 16.98 -23.93
C SER A 504 7.85 16.54 -22.47
N THR A 505 8.24 15.29 -22.21
CA THR A 505 8.52 14.80 -20.85
C THR A 505 9.43 15.77 -20.08
N TRP A 506 10.35 16.42 -20.78
CA TRP A 506 11.23 17.46 -20.27
C TRP A 506 10.55 18.78 -19.93
N GLU A 507 9.59 19.28 -20.71
CA GLU A 507 8.83 20.48 -20.32
C GLU A 507 8.01 20.22 -19.03
N SER A 508 7.57 18.97 -18.81
CA SER A 508 6.98 18.54 -17.54
C SER A 508 7.99 18.49 -16.40
N VAL A 509 9.16 17.89 -16.62
CA VAL A 509 10.26 17.80 -15.65
C VAL A 509 10.82 19.20 -15.33
N LEU A 510 11.03 20.08 -16.31
CA LEU A 510 11.48 21.46 -16.12
C LEU A 510 10.46 22.34 -15.39
N ARG A 511 9.17 22.16 -15.64
CA ARG A 511 8.11 22.86 -14.89
C ARG A 511 8.12 22.45 -13.43
N VAL A 512 8.32 21.17 -13.20
CA VAL A 512 8.56 20.57 -11.89
C VAL A 512 9.85 21.13 -11.25
N TRP A 513 10.92 21.31 -12.02
CA TRP A 513 12.21 21.86 -11.56
C TRP A 513 12.19 23.37 -11.32
N GLY A 514 11.42 24.13 -12.10
CA GLY A 514 11.28 25.58 -11.99
C GLY A 514 10.67 25.99 -10.66
N GLY A 515 9.71 25.22 -10.14
CA GLY A 515 9.11 25.44 -8.82
C GLY A 515 10.11 25.34 -7.66
N TYR A 516 11.12 24.48 -7.75
CA TYR A 516 12.14 24.34 -6.71
C TYR A 516 13.23 25.42 -6.81
N ARG A 517 13.53 25.93 -8.00
CA ARG A 517 14.39 27.10 -8.17
C ARG A 517 13.76 28.34 -7.51
N GLU A 518 12.45 28.46 -7.45
CA GLU A 518 11.83 29.55 -6.69
C GLU A 518 11.76 29.27 -5.18
N ALA A 519 11.62 28.01 -4.76
CA ALA A 519 11.56 27.63 -3.35
C ALA A 519 12.93 27.66 -2.65
N ALA A 520 13.97 27.11 -3.26
CA ALA A 520 15.33 27.08 -2.70
C ALA A 520 15.97 28.47 -2.57
N TRP A 521 15.53 29.43 -3.37
CA TRP A 521 15.94 30.84 -3.25
C TRP A 521 15.18 31.60 -2.16
N ARG A 522 14.02 31.11 -1.70
CA ARG A 522 13.32 31.65 -0.52
C ARG A 522 13.96 31.19 0.79
N GLU A 523 14.49 29.96 0.85
CA GLU A 523 15.13 29.44 2.07
C GLU A 523 16.53 30.01 2.35
N LYS A 524 17.25 30.49 1.32
CA LYS A 524 18.55 31.20 1.50
C LYS A 524 18.42 32.70 1.79
N GLY A 525 17.18 33.21 1.92
CA GLY A 525 16.87 34.63 2.06
C GLY A 525 16.54 35.11 3.48
N ASN A 526 16.79 34.31 4.52
CA ASN A 526 16.61 34.71 5.93
C ASN A 526 17.90 34.54 6.74
#